data_AF-A0A917VCM7-F1
#
_entry.id   AF-A0A917VCM7-F1
#
_cell.length_a   1.000
_cell.length_b   1.000
_cell.length_c   1.000
_cell.angle_alpha   90.00
_cell.angle_beta   90.00
_cell.angle_gamma   90.00
#
_symmetry.space_group_name_H-M   'P 1'
#
loop_
_entity.id
_entity.type
_entity.pdbx_description
1 polymer ?
#
loop_
_entity_poly.entity_id
_entity_poly.type
_entity_poly.pdbx_seq_one_letter_code
_entity_poly.pdbx_strand_id
1 'polypeptide(L)'
;MSRTDEIDTDALVAFIRARLDEDERLARQACEHANDGWRLGDHGEVVLCWPPEPHVAENERRLGVPVTADEWRGIDVPGHMAPHVARHDPAHVLRDVEAKRKLLDQYERLLRSKEAHAAAAEELSADLERQEQTGTWDGPGFPDVRLKALRREDDYLAAMLPVLGELVKAAATVHSDHEGYQESWRP
;
A
#
# COMPACT_ATOMS: atom_id res chain seq x y z
N MET A 1 -1.37 -32.61 4.75
CA MET A 1 -1.62 -31.25 5.28
C MET A 1 -2.30 -30.48 4.16
N SER A 2 -3.54 -30.03 4.41
CA SER A 2 -4.47 -29.55 3.38
C SER A 2 -4.08 -28.16 2.86
N ARG A 3 -4.32 -27.95 1.57
CA ARG A 3 -4.06 -26.74 0.75
C ARG A 3 -4.99 -25.56 1.12
N THR A 4 -5.28 -25.35 2.41
CA THR A 4 -6.35 -24.45 2.88
C THR A 4 -5.84 -23.17 3.58
N ASP A 5 -4.52 -23.01 3.77
CA ASP A 5 -3.92 -21.83 4.42
C ASP A 5 -2.98 -21.02 3.48
N GLU A 6 -3.05 -21.26 2.17
CA GLU A 6 -2.28 -20.47 1.21
C GLU A 6 -3.06 -19.17 0.95
N ILE A 7 -2.58 -18.07 1.53
CA ILE A 7 -3.12 -16.73 1.26
C ILE A 7 -3.08 -16.49 -0.24
N ASP A 8 -4.25 -16.25 -0.82
CA ASP A 8 -4.35 -15.79 -2.21
C ASP A 8 -3.76 -14.38 -2.29
N THR A 9 -2.48 -14.34 -2.64
CA THR A 9 -1.65 -13.14 -2.64
C THR A 9 -2.10 -12.17 -3.72
N ASP A 10 -2.54 -12.69 -4.87
CA ASP A 10 -3.09 -11.89 -5.96
C ASP A 10 -4.41 -11.25 -5.53
N ALA A 11 -5.29 -12.00 -4.86
CA ALA A 11 -6.53 -11.46 -4.31
C ALA A 11 -6.28 -10.38 -3.25
N LEU A 12 -5.30 -10.58 -2.35
CA LEU A 12 -4.90 -9.59 -1.35
C LEU A 12 -4.42 -8.29 -2.02
N VAL A 13 -3.50 -8.38 -2.98
CA VAL A 13 -2.96 -7.21 -3.70
C VAL A 13 -4.08 -6.50 -4.46
N ALA A 14 -4.94 -7.24 -5.16
CA ALA A 14 -6.08 -6.68 -5.89
C ALA A 14 -7.05 -5.95 -4.95
N PHE A 15 -7.35 -6.53 -3.78
CA PHE A 15 -8.21 -5.91 -2.78
C PHE A 15 -7.62 -4.58 -2.28
N ILE A 16 -6.34 -4.55 -1.90
CA ILE A 16 -5.71 -3.31 -1.40
C ILE A 16 -5.67 -2.27 -2.52
N ARG A 17 -5.31 -2.63 -3.76
CA ARG A 17 -5.32 -1.70 -4.90
C ARG A 17 -6.71 -1.05 -5.07
N ALA A 18 -7.78 -1.85 -5.03
CA ALA A 18 -9.13 -1.33 -5.15
C ALA A 18 -9.51 -0.33 -4.04
N ARG A 19 -9.08 -0.59 -2.79
CA ARG A 19 -9.30 0.34 -1.67
C ARG A 19 -8.49 1.63 -1.80
N LEU A 20 -7.23 1.52 -2.24
CA LEU A 20 -6.39 2.69 -2.50
C LEU A 20 -6.94 3.55 -3.66
N ASP A 21 -7.51 2.93 -4.69
CA ASP A 21 -8.18 3.64 -5.78
C ASP A 21 -9.44 4.39 -5.30
N GLU A 22 -10.18 3.77 -4.37
CA GLU A 22 -11.34 4.38 -3.73
C GLU A 22 -10.96 5.59 -2.87
N ASP A 23 -9.95 5.44 -2.01
CA ASP A 23 -9.40 6.51 -1.17
C ASP A 23 -8.86 7.67 -2.02
N GLU A 24 -8.10 7.38 -3.07
CA GLU A 24 -7.63 8.41 -3.99
C GLU A 24 -8.79 9.15 -4.66
N ARG A 25 -9.78 8.43 -5.16
CA ARG A 25 -10.93 9.03 -5.83
C ARG A 25 -11.67 9.99 -4.89
N LEU A 26 -11.94 9.55 -3.66
CA LEU A 26 -12.63 10.39 -2.67
C LEU A 26 -11.79 11.61 -2.27
N ALA A 27 -10.47 11.44 -2.07
CA ALA A 27 -9.57 12.55 -1.78
C ALA A 27 -9.52 13.56 -2.95
N ARG A 28 -9.47 13.09 -4.20
CA ARG A 28 -9.49 13.97 -5.38
C ARG A 28 -10.82 14.73 -5.51
N GLN A 29 -11.95 14.07 -5.26
CA GLN A 29 -13.26 14.73 -5.26
C GLN A 29 -13.35 15.80 -4.17
N ALA A 30 -12.78 15.57 -2.99
CA ALA A 30 -12.68 16.59 -1.96
C ALA A 30 -11.88 17.82 -2.45
N CYS A 31 -10.84 17.60 -3.25
CA CYS A 31 -10.05 18.66 -3.88
C CYS A 31 -10.73 19.40 -5.05
N GLU A 32 -11.84 18.88 -5.60
CA GLU A 32 -12.61 19.62 -6.63
C GLU A 32 -13.38 20.79 -6.01
N HIS A 33 -13.76 20.64 -4.73
CA HIS A 33 -14.57 21.60 -3.99
C HIS A 33 -13.75 22.46 -3.02
N ALA A 34 -12.47 22.13 -2.83
CA ALA A 34 -11.53 22.87 -2.02
C ALA A 34 -10.10 22.68 -2.49
N ASN A 35 -9.20 23.62 -2.20
CA ASN A 35 -7.77 23.39 -2.31
C ASN A 35 -7.37 22.16 -1.48
N ASP A 36 -6.23 21.59 -1.84
CA ASP A 36 -5.70 20.33 -1.33
C ASP A 36 -5.34 20.33 0.17
N GLY A 37 -5.41 21.48 0.85
CA GLY A 37 -5.12 21.62 2.27
C GLY A 37 -6.34 21.91 3.13
N TRP A 38 -6.63 21.00 4.07
CA TRP A 38 -7.47 21.28 5.24
C TRP A 38 -6.59 21.68 6.41
N ARG A 39 -7.00 22.69 7.19
CA ARG A 39 -6.20 23.18 8.32
C ARG A 39 -7.06 23.52 9.52
N LEU A 40 -6.46 23.42 10.71
CA LEU A 40 -7.08 23.96 11.92
C LEU A 40 -7.10 25.49 11.85
N GLY A 41 -8.24 26.07 12.23
CA GLY A 41 -8.36 27.49 12.52
C GLY A 41 -7.62 27.87 13.80
N ASP A 42 -7.50 29.17 14.04
CA ASP A 42 -6.64 29.74 15.10
C ASP A 42 -6.96 29.24 16.51
N HIS A 43 -8.21 28.82 16.77
CA HIS A 43 -8.66 28.29 18.05
C HIS A 43 -8.58 26.76 18.15
N GLY A 44 -8.19 26.06 17.08
CA GLY A 44 -8.08 24.59 17.07
C GLY A 44 -9.40 23.82 17.04
N GLU A 45 -10.53 24.53 17.04
CA GLU A 45 -11.88 23.97 17.14
C GLU A 45 -12.56 23.79 15.79
N VAL A 46 -12.00 24.36 14.71
CA VAL A 46 -12.62 24.37 13.37
C VAL A 46 -11.61 23.92 12.34
N VAL A 47 -12.02 23.02 11.44
CA VAL A 47 -11.24 22.70 10.24
C VAL A 47 -11.73 23.55 9.08
N LEU A 48 -10.80 24.25 8.44
CA LEU A 48 -11.05 25.17 7.36
C LEU A 48 -10.45 24.62 6.07
N CYS A 49 -11.22 24.67 4.99
CA CYS A 49 -10.73 24.45 3.64
C CYS A 49 -10.85 25.75 2.82
N TRP A 50 -10.12 25.84 1.72
CA TRP A 50 -10.22 26.99 0.84
C TRP A 50 -10.95 26.60 -0.44
N PRO A 51 -12.16 27.09 -0.72
CA PRO A 51 -12.86 26.73 -1.95
C PRO A 51 -12.21 27.39 -3.17
N PRO A 52 -12.34 26.80 -4.37
CA PRO A 52 -11.96 27.45 -5.60
C PRO A 52 -12.82 28.70 -5.85
N GLU A 53 -12.20 29.81 -6.26
CA GLU A 53 -12.88 31.05 -6.63
C GLU A 53 -13.88 30.85 -7.80
N PRO A 54 -14.97 31.65 -7.93
CA PRO A 54 -15.18 32.97 -7.34
C PRO A 54 -16.44 33.13 -6.45
N HIS A 55 -17.13 32.06 -6.05
CA HIS A 55 -18.47 32.16 -5.42
C HIS A 55 -18.51 32.33 -3.90
N VAL A 56 -17.38 32.54 -3.24
CA VAL A 56 -17.32 32.68 -1.78
C VAL A 56 -17.50 34.11 -1.29
N ALA A 57 -18.13 34.25 -0.13
CA ALA A 57 -18.25 35.52 0.57
C ALA A 57 -16.87 36.05 1.01
N GLU A 58 -16.75 37.35 1.28
CA GLU A 58 -15.45 37.99 1.60
C GLU A 58 -14.82 37.45 2.90
N ASN A 59 -15.64 37.07 3.88
CA ASN A 59 -15.19 36.41 5.10
C ASN A 59 -14.61 35.01 4.82
N GLU A 60 -15.24 34.23 3.94
CA GLU A 60 -14.79 32.90 3.51
C GLU A 60 -13.49 33.01 2.70
N ARG A 61 -13.34 34.07 1.89
CA ARG A 61 -12.06 34.44 1.24
C ARG A 61 -10.96 34.90 2.19
N ARG A 62 -11.23 35.14 3.47
CA ARG A 62 -10.21 35.53 4.44
C ARG A 62 -9.88 34.40 5.40
N LEU A 63 -10.91 33.67 5.83
CA LEU A 63 -10.82 32.67 6.90
C LEU A 63 -10.80 31.24 6.34
N GLY A 64 -11.45 30.99 5.20
CA GLY A 64 -11.75 29.65 4.68
C GLY A 64 -13.21 29.25 4.98
N VAL A 65 -13.65 28.14 4.40
CA VAL A 65 -14.95 27.54 4.63
C VAL A 65 -14.81 26.42 5.67
N PRO A 66 -15.68 26.37 6.70
CA PRO A 66 -15.62 25.31 7.69
C PRO A 66 -16.04 23.96 7.09
N VAL A 67 -15.21 22.94 7.27
CA VAL A 67 -15.47 21.53 6.95
C VAL A 67 -16.13 20.83 8.15
N THR A 68 -15.60 21.09 9.35
CA THR A 68 -16.13 20.59 10.63
C THR A 68 -15.77 21.56 11.76
N ALA A 69 -16.52 21.51 12.85
CA ALA A 69 -16.26 22.27 14.07
C ALA A 69 -16.59 21.42 15.32
N ASP A 70 -15.75 21.55 16.35
CA ASP A 70 -15.96 20.93 17.67
C ASP A 70 -17.02 21.68 18.50
N GLU A 71 -17.35 22.93 18.13
CA GLU A 71 -18.50 23.65 18.69
C GLU A 71 -19.53 23.90 17.59
N TRP A 72 -20.77 23.42 17.78
CA TRP A 72 -21.88 23.73 16.88
C TRP A 72 -23.07 24.29 17.66
N ARG A 73 -23.36 25.58 17.46
CA ARG A 73 -24.48 26.30 18.11
C ARG A 73 -24.46 26.24 19.65
N GLY A 74 -23.29 26.35 20.27
CA GLY A 74 -23.13 26.30 21.73
C GLY A 74 -23.28 24.89 22.32
N ILE A 75 -23.24 23.85 21.49
CA ILE A 75 -23.08 22.46 21.93
C ILE A 75 -21.60 22.14 21.80
N ASP A 76 -20.94 21.97 22.94
CA ASP A 76 -19.58 21.44 23.02
C ASP A 76 -19.59 19.98 22.57
N VAL A 77 -19.06 19.73 21.38
CA VAL A 77 -18.65 18.39 20.96
C VAL A 77 -17.25 18.16 21.54
N PRO A 78 -16.86 16.92 21.88
CA PRO A 78 -15.53 16.68 22.42
C PRO A 78 -14.43 17.27 21.50
N GLY A 79 -13.62 18.19 22.05
CA GLY A 79 -12.65 19.05 21.34
C GLY A 79 -11.45 18.34 20.70
N HIS A 80 -11.70 17.25 19.99
CA HIS A 80 -10.70 16.42 19.31
C HIS A 80 -11.13 15.97 17.91
N MET A 81 -12.35 16.28 17.46
CA MET A 81 -12.76 15.90 16.10
C MET A 81 -12.07 16.78 15.08
N ALA A 82 -12.00 18.10 15.30
CA ALA A 82 -11.34 19.01 14.37
C ALA A 82 -9.85 18.67 14.17
N PRO A 83 -9.04 18.43 15.22
CA PRO A 83 -7.67 17.95 15.06
C PRO A 83 -7.55 16.62 14.30
N HIS A 84 -8.46 15.68 14.54
CA HIS A 84 -8.47 14.40 13.83
C HIS A 84 -8.76 14.62 12.34
N VAL A 85 -9.81 15.36 11.99
CA VAL A 85 -10.18 15.64 10.60
C VAL A 85 -9.10 16.42 9.85
N ALA A 86 -8.48 17.43 10.48
CA ALA A 86 -7.39 18.18 9.86
C ALA A 86 -6.17 17.31 9.53
N ARG A 87 -5.93 16.22 10.28
CA ARG A 87 -4.83 15.29 10.01
C ARG A 87 -5.12 14.37 8.81
N HIS A 88 -6.40 14.16 8.49
CA HIS A 88 -6.85 13.38 7.35
C HIS A 88 -7.18 14.28 6.14
N ASP A 89 -6.42 15.36 5.95
CA ASP A 89 -6.60 16.25 4.81
C ASP A 89 -6.37 15.50 3.47
N PRO A 90 -7.03 15.92 2.37
CA PRO A 90 -6.91 15.24 1.08
C PRO A 90 -5.47 15.09 0.57
N ALA A 91 -4.60 16.10 0.73
CA ALA A 91 -3.20 15.98 0.32
C ALA A 91 -2.41 14.98 1.19
N HIS A 92 -2.74 14.83 2.47
CA HIS A 92 -2.19 13.77 3.30
C HIS A 92 -2.64 12.39 2.83
N VAL A 93 -3.94 12.20 2.56
CA VAL A 93 -4.50 10.92 2.07
C VAL A 93 -3.84 10.52 0.74
N LEU A 94 -3.69 11.46 -0.21
CA LEU A 94 -3.04 11.18 -1.49
C LEU A 94 -1.57 10.75 -1.33
N ARG A 95 -0.83 11.34 -0.40
CA ARG A 95 0.56 10.94 -0.08
C ARG A 95 0.62 9.55 0.56
N ASP A 96 -0.33 9.23 1.43
CA ASP A 96 -0.42 7.90 2.05
C ASP A 96 -0.77 6.82 1.02
N VAL A 97 -1.71 7.09 0.11
CA VAL A 97 -2.04 6.21 -1.02
C VAL A 97 -0.80 5.98 -1.90
N GLU A 98 -0.07 7.02 -2.26
CA GLU A 98 1.15 6.89 -3.06
C GLU A 98 2.21 6.02 -2.34
N ALA A 99 2.39 6.22 -1.03
CA ALA A 99 3.33 5.43 -0.23
C ALA A 99 2.94 3.94 -0.19
N LYS A 100 1.66 3.64 0.04
CA LYS A 100 1.14 2.26 0.07
C LYS A 100 1.24 1.59 -1.30
N ARG A 101 0.99 2.31 -2.40
CA ARG A 101 1.20 1.77 -3.75
C ARG A 101 2.66 1.41 -4.02
N LYS A 102 3.61 2.25 -3.59
CA LYS A 102 5.04 1.93 -3.70
C LYS A 102 5.41 0.66 -2.94
N LEU A 103 4.83 0.45 -1.75
CA LEU A 103 5.00 -0.78 -0.98
C LEU A 103 4.46 -2.01 -1.73
N LEU A 104 3.25 -1.92 -2.30
CA LEU A 104 2.68 -3.01 -3.11
C LEU A 104 3.54 -3.32 -4.34
N ASP A 105 4.00 -2.29 -5.06
CA ASP A 105 4.86 -2.48 -6.23
C ASP A 105 6.21 -3.12 -5.86
N GLN A 106 6.72 -2.87 -4.66
CA GLN A 106 7.93 -3.54 -4.15
C GLN A 106 7.67 -5.01 -3.82
N TYR A 107 6.55 -5.29 -3.15
CA TYR A 107 6.14 -6.64 -2.80
C TYR A 107 5.93 -7.51 -4.05
N GLU A 108 5.17 -7.03 -5.03
CA GLU A 108 4.95 -7.74 -6.30
C GLU A 108 6.25 -7.93 -7.10
N ARG A 109 7.17 -6.97 -7.04
CA ARG A 109 8.50 -7.12 -7.66
C ARG A 109 9.29 -8.27 -7.04
N LEU A 110 9.23 -8.43 -5.72
CA LEU A 110 9.92 -9.51 -5.03
C LEU A 110 9.25 -10.87 -5.28
N LEU A 111 7.92 -10.93 -5.36
CA LEU A 111 7.21 -12.14 -5.75
C LEU A 111 7.65 -12.62 -7.13
N ARG A 112 7.61 -11.73 -8.14
CA ARG A 112 8.09 -12.05 -9.49
C ARG A 112 9.56 -12.43 -9.54
N SER A 113 10.40 -11.77 -8.75
CA SER A 113 11.82 -12.11 -8.63
C SER A 113 11.98 -13.53 -8.07
N LYS A 114 11.27 -13.88 -6.99
CA LYS A 114 11.31 -15.22 -6.41
C LYS A 114 10.88 -16.29 -7.41
N GLU A 115 9.77 -16.07 -8.12
CA GLU A 115 9.29 -16.99 -9.15
C GLU A 115 10.33 -17.19 -10.27
N ALA A 116 10.93 -16.10 -10.74
CA ALA A 116 11.98 -16.15 -11.76
C ALA A 116 13.25 -16.87 -11.27
N HIS A 117 13.65 -16.65 -10.02
CA HIS A 117 14.81 -17.34 -9.42
C HIS A 117 14.55 -18.83 -9.24
N ALA A 118 13.35 -19.21 -8.78
CA ALA A 118 12.96 -20.60 -8.65
C ALA A 118 12.97 -21.31 -10.02
N ALA A 119 12.36 -20.70 -11.05
CA ALA A 119 12.37 -21.24 -12.40
C ALA A 119 13.79 -21.37 -12.98
N ALA A 120 14.65 -20.36 -12.79
CA ALA A 120 16.04 -20.40 -13.24
C ALA A 120 16.87 -21.47 -12.50
N ALA A 121 16.61 -21.68 -11.20
CA ALA A 121 17.27 -22.72 -10.41
C ALA A 121 16.85 -24.12 -10.87
N GLU A 122 15.57 -24.33 -11.17
CA GLU A 122 15.05 -25.58 -11.73
C GLU A 122 15.62 -25.86 -13.13
N GLU A 123 15.62 -24.86 -14.01
CA GLU A 123 16.18 -24.98 -15.37
C GLU A 123 17.67 -25.34 -15.32
N LEU A 124 18.45 -24.64 -14.47
CA LEU A 124 19.86 -24.94 -14.29
C LEU A 124 20.06 -26.35 -13.72
N SER A 125 19.29 -26.74 -12.71
CA SER A 125 19.37 -28.09 -12.14
C SER A 125 19.14 -29.17 -13.21
N ALA A 126 18.09 -29.01 -14.03
CA ALA A 126 17.78 -29.94 -15.11
C ALA A 126 18.87 -29.97 -16.20
N ASP A 127 19.50 -28.83 -16.50
CA ASP A 127 20.61 -28.79 -17.46
C ASP A 127 21.85 -29.52 -16.93
N LEU A 128 22.18 -29.32 -15.66
CA LEU A 128 23.30 -30.02 -15.02
C LEU A 128 23.10 -31.54 -15.01
N GLU A 129 21.87 -32.00 -14.73
CA GLU A 129 21.53 -33.43 -14.81
C GLU A 129 21.69 -33.98 -16.24
N ARG A 130 21.31 -33.22 -17.28
CA ARG A 130 21.53 -33.63 -18.69
C ARG A 130 23.01 -33.68 -19.06
N GLN A 131 23.79 -32.69 -18.63
CA GLN A 131 25.24 -32.64 -18.89
C GLN A 131 25.97 -33.81 -18.21
N GLU A 132 25.59 -34.14 -16.97
CA GLU A 132 26.13 -35.28 -16.24
C GLU A 132 25.84 -36.61 -16.97
N GLN A 133 24.61 -36.80 -17.48
CA GLN A 133 24.23 -37.98 -18.25
C GLN A 133 25.00 -38.13 -19.56
N THR A 134 25.36 -37.02 -20.20
CA THR A 134 26.09 -37.02 -21.49
C THR A 134 27.61 -37.01 -21.32
N GLY A 135 28.11 -36.80 -20.10
CA GLY A 135 29.54 -36.66 -19.81
C GLY A 135 30.19 -35.43 -20.47
N THR A 136 29.38 -34.52 -21.02
CA THR A 136 29.82 -33.34 -21.75
C THR A 136 29.42 -32.10 -20.96
N TRP A 137 30.42 -31.35 -20.50
CA TRP A 137 30.21 -30.11 -19.76
C TRP A 137 30.29 -28.92 -20.72
N ASP A 138 29.26 -28.06 -20.72
CA ASP A 138 29.23 -26.86 -21.55
C ASP A 138 28.85 -25.61 -20.73
N GLY A 139 29.49 -24.49 -21.07
CA GLY A 139 29.24 -23.17 -20.47
C GLY A 139 30.31 -22.65 -19.49
N PRO A 140 30.26 -21.33 -19.19
CA PRO A 140 31.26 -20.67 -18.36
C PRO A 140 31.08 -20.96 -16.87
N GLY A 141 32.19 -21.27 -16.19
CA GLY A 141 32.24 -21.45 -14.73
C GLY A 141 31.71 -22.80 -14.24
N PHE A 142 32.06 -23.15 -13.00
CA PHE A 142 31.65 -24.42 -12.39
C PHE A 142 30.12 -24.43 -12.15
N PRO A 143 29.40 -25.46 -12.61
CA PRO A 143 27.99 -25.74 -12.31
C PRO A 143 27.55 -25.42 -10.88
N ASP A 144 28.31 -25.93 -9.92
CA ASP A 144 28.06 -25.76 -8.48
C ASP A 144 28.06 -24.29 -8.05
N VAL A 145 28.87 -23.44 -8.67
CA VAL A 145 28.98 -22.03 -8.29
C VAL A 145 27.73 -21.25 -8.74
N ARG A 146 27.25 -21.52 -9.96
CA ARG A 146 26.03 -20.89 -10.49
C ARG A 146 24.80 -21.33 -9.70
N LEU A 147 24.68 -22.62 -9.41
CA LEU A 147 23.57 -23.14 -8.62
C LEU A 147 23.59 -22.63 -7.18
N LYS A 148 24.77 -22.53 -6.55
CA LYS A 148 24.91 -21.92 -5.21
C LYS A 148 24.56 -20.43 -5.21
N ALA A 149 24.88 -19.68 -6.26
CA ALA A 149 24.51 -18.28 -6.38
C ALA A 149 22.99 -18.10 -6.45
N LEU A 150 22.31 -18.87 -7.32
CA LEU A 150 20.85 -18.84 -7.44
C LEU A 150 20.15 -19.25 -6.13
N ARG A 151 20.63 -20.31 -5.47
CA ARG A 151 20.08 -20.75 -4.17
C ARG A 151 20.26 -19.69 -3.08
N ARG A 152 21.40 -19.01 -3.04
CA ARG A 152 21.64 -17.93 -2.07
C ARG A 152 20.68 -16.75 -2.28
N GLU A 153 20.37 -16.44 -3.53
CA GLU A 153 19.42 -15.37 -3.87
C GLU A 153 17.99 -15.78 -3.52
N ASP A 154 17.62 -17.04 -3.76
CA ASP A 154 16.35 -17.61 -3.30
C ASP A 154 16.22 -17.57 -1.76
N ASP A 155 17.26 -17.93 -1.01
CA ASP A 155 17.28 -17.83 0.45
C ASP A 155 17.03 -16.39 0.94
N TYR A 156 17.61 -15.39 0.24
CA TYR A 156 17.42 -13.98 0.58
C TYR A 156 15.98 -13.53 0.31
N LEU A 157 15.41 -13.89 -0.84
CA LEU A 157 14.03 -13.58 -1.19
C LEU A 157 13.04 -14.28 -0.26
N ALA A 158 13.31 -15.54 0.11
CA ALA A 158 12.53 -16.29 1.08
C ALA A 158 12.54 -15.65 2.47
N ALA A 159 13.62 -14.98 2.86
CA ALA A 159 13.70 -14.24 4.12
C ALA A 159 12.97 -12.88 4.07
N MET A 160 13.02 -12.17 2.93
CA MET A 160 12.40 -10.84 2.80
C MET A 160 10.88 -10.87 2.63
N LEU A 161 10.38 -11.84 1.85
CA LEU A 161 8.96 -11.90 1.47
C LEU A 161 7.99 -11.98 2.65
N PRO A 162 8.26 -12.75 3.73
CA PRO A 162 7.39 -12.75 4.90
C PRO A 162 7.28 -11.37 5.54
N VAL A 163 8.39 -10.64 5.68
CA VAL A 163 8.40 -9.32 6.32
C VAL A 163 7.54 -8.33 5.54
N LEU A 164 7.68 -8.30 4.21
CA LEU A 164 6.85 -7.44 3.37
C LEU A 164 5.41 -7.93 3.27
N GLY A 165 5.18 -9.25 3.28
CA GLY A 165 3.86 -9.85 3.34
C GLY A 165 3.08 -9.38 4.58
N GLU A 166 3.72 -9.33 5.74
CA GLU A 166 3.10 -8.80 6.97
C GLU A 166 2.76 -7.31 6.86
N LEU A 167 3.60 -6.51 6.19
CA LEU A 167 3.28 -5.09 5.95
C LEU A 167 2.11 -4.92 4.97
N VAL A 168 1.99 -5.78 3.96
CA VAL A 168 0.85 -5.78 3.03
C VAL A 168 -0.44 -6.19 3.74
N LYS A 169 -0.40 -7.24 4.58
CA LYS A 169 -1.51 -7.64 5.45
C LYS A 169 -1.94 -6.53 6.42
N ALA A 170 -0.97 -5.85 7.04
CA ALA A 170 -1.25 -4.73 7.92
C ALA A 170 -1.93 -3.57 7.16
N ALA A 171 -1.52 -3.31 5.91
CA ALA A 171 -2.20 -2.34 5.06
C ALA A 171 -3.65 -2.74 4.75
N ALA A 172 -3.93 -4.03 4.51
CA ALA A 172 -5.30 -4.51 4.31
C ALA A 172 -6.18 -4.38 5.56
N THR A 173 -5.60 -4.53 6.76
CA THR A 173 -6.33 -4.47 8.05
C THR A 173 -7.05 -3.14 8.27
N VAL A 174 -6.55 -2.04 7.68
CA VAL A 174 -7.20 -0.72 7.70
C VAL A 174 -8.62 -0.78 7.11
N HIS A 175 -8.88 -1.74 6.22
CA HIS A 175 -10.16 -1.94 5.54
C HIS A 175 -10.84 -3.24 6.01
N SER A 176 -10.61 -3.67 7.25
CA SER A 176 -11.16 -4.92 7.79
C SER A 176 -12.68 -4.91 8.00
N ASP A 177 -13.30 -3.73 7.94
CA ASP A 177 -14.74 -3.50 7.94
C ASP A 177 -15.38 -3.62 6.54
N HIS A 178 -14.57 -3.67 5.48
CA HIS A 178 -15.06 -3.76 4.11
C HIS A 178 -15.51 -5.20 3.78
N GLU A 179 -16.66 -5.36 3.09
CA GLU A 179 -17.29 -6.67 2.80
C GLU A 179 -16.39 -7.67 2.06
N GLY A 180 -15.48 -7.18 1.22
CA GLY A 180 -14.49 -7.98 0.48
C GLY A 180 -13.25 -8.39 1.27
N TYR A 181 -13.12 -8.00 2.55
CA TYR A 181 -11.98 -8.36 3.39
C TYR A 181 -12.03 -9.84 3.79
N GLN A 182 -10.88 -10.52 3.77
CA GLN A 182 -10.75 -11.90 4.25
C GLN A 182 -9.97 -11.93 5.57
N GLU A 183 -10.47 -12.67 6.56
CA GLU A 183 -9.84 -12.76 7.87
C GLU A 183 -8.43 -13.39 7.82
N SER A 184 -8.15 -14.20 6.80
CA SER A 184 -6.81 -14.76 6.52
C SER A 184 -5.77 -13.69 6.15
N TRP A 185 -6.20 -12.47 5.80
CA TRP A 185 -5.31 -11.34 5.55
C TRP A 185 -4.91 -10.57 6.80
N ARG A 186 -5.47 -10.93 7.97
CA ARG A 186 -5.04 -10.34 9.23
C ARG A 186 -3.60 -10.81 9.54
N PRO A 187 -2.68 -9.90 9.92
CA PRO A 187 -1.34 -10.25 10.42
C PRO A 187 -1.38 -11.22 11.60
#